data_AF-A0A2H3E1Q0-F1
#
_entry.id   AF-A0A2H3E1Q0-F1
#
_cell.length_a   1.000
_cell.length_b   1.000
_cell.length_c   1.000
_cell.angle_alpha   90.00
_cell.angle_beta   90.00
_cell.angle_gamma   90.00
#
_symmetry.space_group_name_H-M   'P 1'
#
loop_
_entity.id
_entity.type
_entity.pdbx_description
1 polymer ?
#
loop_
_entity_poly.entity_id
_entity_poly.type
_entity_poly.pdbx_seq_one_letter_code
_entity_poly.pdbx_strand_id
1 'polypeptide(L)'
;MDNIRFSKLPPRGWYHLMKSPRVFRPLDPDDDNHANTFPLHLCFAILHSFKESKTLKRNFDSPLVLSFEDALPFFLEHIYNDVLRMFFKFVDPSIDKLPLRQRVFVAAIKFLLHRLTLPDLPDVSNNDIHNSISAALLYIQRSRLSEEATVFIPVLEDIMLPCVVPPFNTSPHWNSVFWYTIDPYLSLAAVAPSACSLRGPQSVVDLMTSRWDEANKLDSDVACGVLSDLLSKHVPAAYTVFRKQCLQFLGSHVFHGASVSMVSTYIAGISDGAVDDATLRLHIDNLCNPHNRFAACSILATHDISSIDRTAIHKDITTLVRLCPTRDAAWDECCRRLHDLVQSDGGDFFMKQRAVFDGRRPLRADEIQVEKENIKYAIQVLEGCFNGRAPTMDPVPSDSSPVPHTASHIDRFVGWCRRRKLDGELEEKQEV
;
A
#
# COMPACT_ATOMS: atom_id res chain seq x y z
N MET A 1 30.36 -10.37 -26.73
CA MET A 1 29.79 -9.39 -27.70
C MET A 1 30.14 -8.01 -27.15
N ASP A 2 31.43 -7.79 -26.90
CA ASP A 2 31.82 -6.98 -25.72
C ASP A 2 32.14 -5.52 -26.08
N ASN A 3 31.84 -5.11 -27.31
CA ASN A 3 32.17 -3.78 -27.85
C ASN A 3 30.98 -3.07 -28.53
N ILE A 4 29.75 -3.40 -28.08
CA ILE A 4 28.50 -2.83 -28.62
C ILE A 4 28.39 -1.32 -28.30
N ARG A 5 28.91 -0.89 -27.16
CA ARG A 5 28.79 0.50 -26.67
C ARG A 5 29.49 1.54 -27.56
N PHE A 6 30.53 1.14 -28.29
CA PHE A 6 31.33 2.04 -29.13
C PHE A 6 31.13 1.83 -30.64
N SER A 7 30.44 0.76 -31.03
CA SER A 7 30.14 0.49 -32.43
C SER A 7 28.92 1.28 -32.86
N LYS A 8 28.91 1.76 -34.11
CA LYS A 8 27.73 2.40 -34.72
C LYS A 8 27.40 1.72 -36.03
N LEU A 9 26.12 1.39 -36.24
CA LEU A 9 25.63 0.74 -37.44
C LEU A 9 24.24 1.29 -37.80
N PRO A 10 23.81 1.17 -39.07
CA PRO A 10 22.41 1.36 -39.43
C PRO A 10 21.50 0.37 -38.69
N PRO A 11 20.21 0.69 -38.44
CA PRO A 11 19.27 -0.22 -37.78
C PRO A 11 19.19 -1.62 -38.38
N ARG A 12 19.18 -1.73 -39.72
CA ARG A 12 19.26 -3.03 -40.42
C ARG A 12 20.52 -3.82 -40.06
N GLY A 13 21.66 -3.14 -39.98
CA GLY A 13 22.93 -3.76 -39.60
C GLY A 13 22.88 -4.32 -38.18
N TRP A 14 22.35 -3.54 -37.24
CA TRP A 14 22.11 -4.02 -35.88
C TRP A 14 21.15 -5.20 -35.83
N TYR A 15 20.01 -5.12 -36.51
CA TYR A 15 19.03 -6.21 -36.57
C TYR A 15 19.63 -7.53 -37.09
N HIS A 16 20.45 -7.47 -38.15
CA HIS A 16 21.12 -8.67 -38.67
C HIS A 16 22.09 -9.28 -37.66
N LEU A 17 22.82 -8.47 -36.90
CA LEU A 17 23.66 -8.97 -35.81
C LEU A 17 22.83 -9.64 -34.72
N MET A 18 21.69 -9.04 -34.37
CA MET A 18 20.79 -9.57 -33.34
C MET A 18 20.14 -10.90 -33.73
N LYS A 19 19.97 -11.18 -35.03
CA LYS A 19 19.44 -12.48 -35.51
C LYS A 19 20.43 -13.64 -35.42
N SER A 20 21.67 -13.41 -34.96
CA SER A 20 22.58 -14.51 -34.67
C SER A 20 21.99 -15.43 -33.57
N PRO A 21 22.00 -16.76 -33.77
CA PRO A 21 21.33 -17.71 -32.86
C PRO A 21 21.90 -17.74 -31.45
N ARG A 22 23.07 -17.11 -31.22
CA ARG A 22 23.71 -17.02 -29.91
C ARG A 22 23.32 -15.79 -29.11
N VAL A 23 22.72 -14.77 -29.74
CA VAL A 23 22.37 -13.49 -29.10
C VAL A 23 21.27 -13.71 -28.07
N PHE A 24 20.14 -14.27 -28.50
CA PHE A 24 18.94 -14.49 -27.69
C PHE A 24 18.85 -15.92 -27.14
N ARG A 25 19.96 -16.42 -26.61
CA ARG A 25 19.94 -17.66 -25.84
C ARG A 25 19.16 -17.41 -24.55
N PRO A 26 18.30 -18.36 -24.14
CA PRO A 26 17.63 -18.24 -22.86
C PRO A 26 18.62 -18.10 -21.72
N LEU A 27 18.31 -17.19 -20.81
CA LEU A 27 19.08 -16.96 -19.60
C LEU A 27 18.50 -17.81 -18.47
N ASP A 28 19.38 -18.30 -17.60
CA ASP A 28 19.01 -19.05 -16.41
C ASP A 28 19.20 -18.17 -15.17
N PRO A 29 18.16 -17.92 -14.36
CA PRO A 29 18.30 -17.15 -13.11
C PRO A 29 19.33 -17.76 -12.16
N ASP A 30 19.52 -19.09 -12.20
CA ASP A 30 20.43 -19.82 -11.32
C ASP A 30 21.90 -19.82 -11.83
N ASP A 31 22.14 -19.43 -13.08
CA ASP A 31 23.46 -19.41 -13.74
C ASP A 31 23.66 -18.08 -14.53
N ASP A 32 23.20 -16.97 -13.96
CA ASP A 32 23.25 -15.68 -14.62
C ASP A 32 24.64 -15.02 -14.50
N ASN A 33 25.46 -15.18 -15.53
CA ASN A 33 26.80 -14.58 -15.60
C ASN A 33 26.76 -13.03 -15.55
N HIS A 34 27.21 -12.44 -14.44
CA HIS A 34 27.26 -10.97 -14.23
C HIS A 34 28.25 -10.24 -15.15
N ALA A 35 29.26 -10.92 -15.69
CA ALA A 35 30.18 -10.33 -16.66
C ALA A 35 29.54 -10.11 -18.04
N ASN A 36 28.44 -10.81 -18.34
CA ASN A 36 27.70 -10.60 -19.57
C ASN A 36 26.76 -9.40 -19.45
N THR A 37 27.24 -8.24 -19.92
CA THR A 37 26.50 -6.98 -19.85
C THR A 37 25.45 -6.83 -20.95
N PHE A 38 25.44 -7.69 -21.96
CA PHE A 38 24.54 -7.54 -23.11
C PHE A 38 23.04 -7.59 -22.73
N PRO A 39 22.54 -8.57 -21.96
CA PRO A 39 21.15 -8.58 -21.52
C PRO A 39 20.77 -7.33 -20.72
N LEU A 40 21.71 -6.81 -19.92
CA LEU A 40 21.51 -5.59 -19.15
C LEU A 40 21.32 -4.36 -20.05
N HIS A 41 22.23 -4.16 -21.02
CA HIS A 41 22.13 -3.08 -22.00
C HIS A 41 20.88 -3.19 -22.88
N LEU A 42 20.50 -4.42 -23.24
CA LEU A 42 19.25 -4.67 -23.96
C LEU A 42 18.03 -4.22 -23.15
N CYS A 43 17.96 -4.55 -21.86
CA CYS A 43 16.88 -4.10 -20.98
C CYS A 43 16.84 -2.57 -20.85
N PHE A 44 17.98 -1.90 -20.68
CA PHE A 44 18.03 -0.44 -20.61
C PHE A 44 17.50 0.20 -21.89
N ALA A 45 17.96 -0.27 -23.05
CA ALA A 45 17.50 0.22 -24.34
C ALA A 45 16.00 -0.05 -24.56
N ILE A 46 15.50 -1.22 -24.15
CA ILE A 46 14.07 -1.53 -24.16
C ILE A 46 13.31 -0.50 -23.34
N LEU A 47 13.62 -0.33 -22.05
CA LEU A 47 12.85 0.57 -21.18
C LEU A 47 12.93 2.03 -21.65
N HIS A 48 14.10 2.47 -22.13
CA HIS A 48 14.27 3.81 -22.70
C HIS A 48 13.39 4.03 -23.94
N SER A 49 13.24 3.02 -24.80
CA SER A 49 12.39 3.12 -26.00
C SER A 49 10.91 3.37 -25.69
N PHE A 50 10.43 3.00 -24.51
CA PHE A 50 9.05 3.26 -24.08
C PHE A 50 8.86 4.68 -23.56
N LYS A 51 9.92 5.29 -22.99
CA LYS A 51 9.92 6.68 -22.54
C LYS A 51 9.78 7.67 -23.70
N GLU A 52 10.36 7.35 -24.85
CA GLU A 52 10.31 8.18 -26.06
C GLU A 52 8.95 8.04 -26.77
N SER A 53 7.87 8.43 -26.10
CA SER A 53 6.47 8.27 -26.51
C SER A 53 6.04 9.12 -27.73
N LYS A 54 6.97 9.55 -28.58
CA LYS A 54 6.65 10.14 -29.88
C LYS A 54 6.89 9.08 -30.95
N THR A 55 5.77 8.52 -31.37
CA THR A 55 5.50 7.79 -32.60
C THR A 55 5.94 8.54 -33.86
N LEU A 56 7.21 8.95 -33.97
CA LEU A 56 7.82 8.98 -35.29
C LEU A 56 7.88 7.51 -35.71
N LYS A 57 7.20 7.14 -36.78
CA LYS A 57 7.46 5.87 -37.48
C LYS A 57 8.95 5.87 -37.82
N ARG A 58 9.76 5.24 -36.97
CA ARG A 58 11.20 5.15 -37.13
C ARG A 58 11.44 4.17 -38.27
N ASN A 59 11.90 4.68 -39.41
CA ASN A 59 12.09 3.87 -40.59
C ASN A 59 13.21 2.86 -40.37
N PHE A 60 12.89 1.57 -40.32
CA PHE A 60 13.86 0.47 -40.21
C PHE A 60 14.99 0.58 -41.26
N ASP A 61 14.69 1.15 -42.41
CA ASP A 61 15.62 1.32 -43.54
C ASP A 61 16.41 2.63 -43.46
N SER A 62 16.35 3.32 -42.32
CA SER A 62 17.11 4.55 -42.09
C SER A 62 18.61 4.30 -42.31
N PRO A 63 19.29 5.14 -43.12
CA PRO A 63 20.73 5.05 -43.31
C PRO A 63 21.52 5.59 -42.10
N LEU A 64 20.84 6.11 -41.07
CA LEU A 64 21.47 6.69 -39.89
C LEU A 64 22.32 5.66 -39.16
N VAL A 65 23.58 5.99 -38.96
CA VAL A 65 24.54 5.17 -38.23
C VAL A 65 24.46 5.52 -36.74
N LEU A 66 23.86 4.62 -35.97
CA LEU A 66 23.45 4.84 -34.59
C LEU A 66 24.15 3.87 -33.64
N SER A 67 24.28 4.25 -32.38
CA SER A 67 24.63 3.30 -31.31
C SER A 67 23.52 2.24 -31.20
N PHE A 68 23.79 1.12 -30.54
CA PHE A 68 22.77 0.08 -30.37
C PHE A 68 21.53 0.60 -29.63
N GLU A 69 21.71 1.37 -28.54
CA GLU A 69 20.62 1.89 -27.73
C GLU A 69 19.73 2.85 -28.54
N ASP A 70 20.33 3.70 -29.38
CA ASP A 70 19.62 4.63 -30.26
C ASP A 70 18.95 3.93 -31.46
N ALA A 71 19.53 2.83 -31.92
CA ALA A 71 19.04 2.06 -33.06
C ALA A 71 17.89 1.10 -32.68
N LEU A 72 17.87 0.60 -31.44
CA LEU A 72 16.90 -0.42 -31.00
C LEU A 72 15.43 -0.03 -31.30
N PRO A 73 14.98 1.22 -31.06
CA PRO A 73 13.59 1.60 -31.33
C PRO A 73 13.16 1.47 -32.81
N PHE A 74 14.10 1.36 -33.75
CA PHE A 74 13.82 1.18 -35.18
C PHE A 74 13.49 -0.27 -35.56
N PHE A 75 13.86 -1.24 -34.73
CA PHE A 75 13.70 -2.67 -35.06
C PHE A 75 13.23 -3.55 -33.90
N LEU A 76 12.97 -2.96 -32.72
CA LEU A 76 12.57 -3.68 -31.52
C LEU A 76 11.35 -4.59 -31.76
N GLU A 77 10.38 -4.13 -32.55
CA GLU A 77 9.18 -4.91 -32.88
C GLU A 77 9.48 -6.23 -33.61
N HIS A 78 10.59 -6.28 -34.36
CA HIS A 78 11.00 -7.47 -35.11
C HIS A 78 11.74 -8.52 -34.27
N ILE A 79 12.08 -8.19 -33.01
CA ILE A 79 12.83 -9.06 -32.11
C ILE A 79 12.09 -9.34 -30.79
N TYR A 80 10.85 -8.86 -30.61
CA TYR A 80 10.11 -9.08 -29.36
C TYR A 80 10.04 -10.56 -28.94
N ASN A 81 9.73 -11.48 -29.86
CA ASN A 81 9.69 -12.90 -29.56
C ASN A 81 11.06 -13.46 -29.13
N ASP A 82 12.13 -12.98 -29.75
CA ASP A 82 13.49 -13.39 -29.42
C ASP A 82 13.89 -12.88 -28.02
N VAL A 83 13.51 -11.63 -27.71
CA VAL A 83 13.70 -11.02 -26.38
C VAL A 83 12.92 -11.79 -25.31
N LEU A 84 11.65 -12.12 -25.56
CA LEU A 84 10.87 -12.92 -24.60
C LEU A 84 11.46 -14.31 -24.40
N ARG A 85 11.94 -14.94 -25.48
CA ARG A 85 12.63 -16.23 -25.38
C ARG A 85 13.91 -16.13 -24.56
N MET A 86 14.64 -15.01 -24.62
CA MET A 86 15.80 -14.79 -23.76
C MET A 86 15.41 -14.74 -22.27
N PHE A 87 14.34 -14.02 -21.95
CA PHE A 87 13.94 -13.73 -20.56
C PHE A 87 12.84 -14.65 -19.99
N PHE A 88 12.49 -15.73 -20.68
CA PHE A 88 11.29 -16.52 -20.38
C PHE A 88 11.24 -17.07 -18.94
N LYS A 89 12.40 -17.37 -18.33
CA LYS A 89 12.50 -17.89 -16.96
C LYS A 89 12.26 -16.82 -15.87
N PHE A 90 12.31 -15.53 -16.21
CA PHE A 90 12.11 -14.43 -15.26
C PHE A 90 10.66 -13.95 -15.16
N VAL A 91 9.80 -14.41 -16.07
CA VAL A 91 8.42 -13.94 -16.19
C VAL A 91 7.44 -15.06 -15.89
N ASP A 92 6.37 -14.71 -15.18
CA ASP A 92 5.28 -15.63 -14.90
C ASP A 92 4.39 -15.81 -16.15
N PRO A 93 3.86 -17.02 -16.42
CA PRO A 93 2.98 -17.27 -17.57
C PRO A 93 1.74 -16.36 -17.65
N SER A 94 1.32 -15.75 -16.54
CA SER A 94 0.21 -14.77 -16.50
C SER A 94 0.39 -13.59 -17.46
N ILE A 95 1.63 -13.24 -17.85
CA ILE A 95 1.88 -12.18 -18.81
C ILE A 95 1.48 -12.53 -20.24
N ASP A 96 1.20 -13.81 -20.55
CA ASP A 96 0.89 -14.25 -21.92
C ASP A 96 -0.39 -13.62 -22.50
N LYS A 97 -1.27 -13.14 -21.61
CA LYS A 97 -2.49 -12.41 -21.97
C LYS A 97 -2.22 -10.99 -22.47
N LEU A 98 -0.99 -10.50 -22.34
CA LEU A 98 -0.64 -9.12 -22.69
C LEU A 98 -0.22 -8.95 -24.15
N PRO A 99 -0.46 -7.75 -24.71
CA PRO A 99 0.21 -7.31 -25.93
C PRO A 99 1.71 -7.57 -25.87
N LEU A 100 2.25 -8.10 -26.96
CA LEU A 100 3.65 -8.55 -27.07
C LEU A 100 4.66 -7.48 -26.60
N ARG A 101 4.39 -6.21 -26.92
CA ARG A 101 5.17 -5.06 -26.49
C ARG A 101 5.22 -4.93 -24.96
N GLN A 102 4.08 -5.05 -24.28
CA GLN A 102 4.00 -4.97 -22.81
C GLN A 102 4.70 -6.17 -22.15
N ARG A 103 4.57 -7.38 -22.73
CA ARG A 103 5.30 -8.56 -22.24
C ARG A 103 6.80 -8.33 -22.20
N VAL A 104 7.36 -7.74 -23.25
CA VAL A 104 8.79 -7.42 -23.34
C VAL A 104 9.19 -6.36 -22.31
N PHE A 105 8.35 -5.36 -22.09
CA PHE A 105 8.56 -4.36 -21.05
C PHE A 105 8.60 -4.98 -19.65
N VAL A 106 7.63 -5.83 -19.32
CA VAL A 106 7.57 -6.55 -18.04
C VAL A 106 8.78 -7.49 -17.88
N ALA A 107 9.14 -8.24 -18.93
CA ALA A 107 10.30 -9.12 -18.91
C ALA A 107 11.61 -8.36 -18.63
N ALA A 108 11.77 -7.17 -19.22
CA ALA A 108 12.93 -6.33 -18.96
C ALA A 108 12.99 -5.88 -17.50
N ILE A 109 11.87 -5.39 -16.93
CA ILE A 109 11.84 -5.00 -15.50
C ILE A 109 12.15 -6.19 -14.61
N LYS A 110 11.55 -7.36 -14.86
CA LYS A 110 11.75 -8.59 -14.08
C LYS A 110 13.21 -9.04 -14.07
N PHE A 111 13.86 -9.00 -15.23
CA PHE A 111 15.29 -9.29 -15.32
C PHE A 111 16.14 -8.28 -14.56
N LEU A 112 15.83 -6.98 -14.66
CA LEU A 112 16.54 -5.94 -13.92
C LEU A 112 16.38 -6.10 -12.40
N LEU A 113 15.18 -6.43 -11.92
CA LEU A 113 14.93 -6.73 -10.52
C LEU A 113 15.74 -7.94 -10.05
N HIS A 114 15.79 -9.03 -10.84
CA HIS A 114 16.65 -10.17 -10.55
C HIS A 114 18.13 -9.75 -10.44
N ARG A 115 18.65 -8.97 -11.40
CA ARG A 115 20.04 -8.46 -11.37
C ARG A 115 20.35 -7.65 -10.11
N LEU A 116 19.40 -6.89 -9.58
CA LEU A 116 19.60 -6.14 -8.33
C LEU A 116 19.68 -7.04 -7.09
N THR A 117 19.11 -8.25 -7.14
CA THR A 117 19.19 -9.18 -6.00
C THR A 117 20.52 -9.93 -5.90
N LEU A 118 21.37 -9.80 -6.91
CA LEU A 118 22.64 -10.53 -7.01
C LEU A 118 23.75 -9.81 -6.22
N PRO A 119 24.53 -10.51 -5.39
CA PRO A 119 25.46 -9.90 -4.42
C PRO A 119 26.69 -9.23 -5.05
N ASP A 120 27.10 -9.64 -6.26
CA ASP A 120 28.36 -9.21 -6.90
C ASP A 120 28.17 -8.15 -8.00
N LEU A 121 27.03 -7.44 -8.00
CA LEU A 121 26.76 -6.44 -9.03
C LEU A 121 27.62 -5.17 -8.81
N PRO A 122 28.36 -4.68 -9.82
CA PRO A 122 29.12 -3.44 -9.70
C PRO A 122 28.24 -2.22 -9.37
N ASP A 123 28.69 -1.32 -8.51
CA ASP A 123 27.94 -0.13 -8.08
C ASP A 123 27.44 0.74 -9.25
N VAL A 124 28.24 0.86 -10.32
CA VAL A 124 27.87 1.62 -11.53
C VAL A 124 26.67 0.98 -12.23
N SER A 125 26.66 -0.36 -12.34
CA SER A 125 25.53 -1.10 -12.90
C SER A 125 24.30 -0.99 -12.01
N ASN A 126 24.47 -0.95 -10.69
CA ASN A 126 23.37 -0.76 -9.74
C ASN A 126 22.63 0.58 -9.97
N ASN A 127 23.37 1.68 -10.07
CA ASN A 127 22.78 3.01 -10.33
C ASN A 127 22.07 3.08 -11.70
N ASP A 128 22.65 2.49 -12.75
CA ASP A 128 22.03 2.46 -14.08
C ASP A 128 20.72 1.64 -14.09
N ILE A 129 20.66 0.55 -13.32
CA ILE A 129 19.42 -0.23 -13.16
C ILE A 129 18.36 0.60 -12.44
N HIS A 130 18.69 1.22 -11.29
CA HIS A 130 17.75 2.07 -10.57
C HIS A 130 17.18 3.20 -11.44
N ASN A 131 18.03 3.88 -12.22
CA ASN A 131 17.59 4.92 -13.15
C ASN A 131 16.67 4.38 -14.24
N SER A 132 16.95 3.17 -14.75
CA SER A 132 16.12 2.52 -15.76
C SER A 132 14.76 2.10 -15.22
N ILE A 133 14.70 1.59 -13.98
CA ILE A 133 13.44 1.29 -13.29
C ILE A 133 12.64 2.57 -13.05
N SER A 134 13.26 3.64 -12.55
CA SER A 134 12.60 4.94 -12.36
C SER A 134 12.03 5.50 -13.67
N ALA A 135 12.76 5.37 -14.78
CA ALA A 135 12.26 5.74 -16.10
C ALA A 135 11.05 4.90 -16.54
N ALA A 136 11.05 3.60 -16.23
CA ALA A 136 9.92 2.70 -16.49
C ALA A 136 8.69 3.05 -15.63
N LEU A 137 8.87 3.41 -14.36
CA LEU A 137 7.80 3.88 -13.48
C LEU A 137 7.15 5.16 -14.01
N LEU A 138 7.95 6.12 -14.48
CA LEU A 138 7.43 7.33 -15.13
C LEU A 138 6.63 7.01 -16.40
N TYR A 139 7.03 5.98 -17.16
CA TYR A 139 6.24 5.51 -18.30
C TYR A 139 4.90 4.92 -17.87
N ILE A 140 4.88 4.02 -16.86
CA ILE A 140 3.66 3.42 -16.32
C ILE A 140 2.70 4.53 -15.85
N GLN A 141 3.21 5.50 -15.08
CA GLN A 141 2.43 6.64 -14.61
C GLN A 141 1.81 7.46 -15.77
N ARG A 142 2.55 7.66 -16.86
CA ARG A 142 2.10 8.41 -18.04
C ARG A 142 1.20 7.63 -18.98
N SER A 143 1.22 6.29 -18.91
CA SER A 143 0.55 5.40 -19.87
C SER A 143 -0.99 5.46 -19.85
N ARG A 144 -1.55 6.42 -19.08
CA ARG A 144 -2.96 6.72 -18.84
C ARG A 144 -3.67 5.58 -18.12
N LEU A 145 -4.52 5.97 -17.18
CA LEU A 145 -5.27 5.15 -16.23
C LEU A 145 -6.36 4.30 -16.93
N SER A 146 -5.99 3.49 -17.91
CA SER A 146 -6.92 2.51 -18.51
C SER A 146 -6.92 1.22 -17.69
N GLU A 147 -8.02 0.48 -17.77
CA GLU A 147 -8.13 -0.85 -17.16
C GLU A 147 -7.03 -1.80 -17.68
N GLU A 148 -6.57 -1.61 -18.92
CA GLU A 148 -5.45 -2.36 -19.50
C GLU A 148 -4.12 -2.12 -18.77
N ALA A 149 -3.93 -0.94 -18.16
CA ALA A 149 -2.72 -0.63 -17.41
C ALA A 149 -2.67 -1.33 -16.04
N THR A 150 -3.78 -1.90 -15.57
CA THR A 150 -3.85 -2.63 -14.29
C THR A 150 -2.96 -3.87 -14.28
N VAL A 151 -2.54 -4.38 -15.44
CA VAL A 151 -1.57 -5.46 -15.51
C VAL A 151 -0.18 -5.10 -14.98
N PHE A 152 0.12 -3.81 -14.83
CA PHE A 152 1.35 -3.39 -14.20
C PHE A 152 1.30 -3.49 -12.68
N ILE A 153 0.14 -3.73 -12.06
CA ILE A 153 0.02 -3.86 -10.60
C ILE A 153 0.97 -4.93 -10.04
N PRO A 154 1.00 -6.19 -10.52
CA PRO A 154 1.96 -7.18 -10.05
C PRO A 154 3.41 -6.72 -10.19
N VAL A 155 3.74 -6.03 -11.29
CA VAL A 155 5.10 -5.54 -11.55
C VAL A 155 5.50 -4.47 -10.54
N LEU A 156 4.59 -3.54 -10.22
CA LEU A 156 4.81 -2.53 -9.19
C LEU A 156 4.99 -3.17 -7.81
N GLU A 157 4.20 -4.21 -7.49
CA GLU A 157 4.36 -4.98 -6.26
C GLU A 157 5.72 -5.69 -6.18
N ASP A 158 6.20 -6.23 -7.30
CA ASP A 158 7.52 -6.85 -7.36
C ASP A 158 8.67 -5.84 -7.24
N ILE A 159 8.46 -4.57 -7.64
CA ILE A 159 9.43 -3.47 -7.42
C ILE A 159 9.42 -3.04 -5.95
N MET A 160 8.27 -3.05 -5.27
CA MET A 160 8.16 -2.68 -3.86
C MET A 160 8.83 -3.72 -2.94
N LEU A 161 8.77 -5.00 -3.27
CA LEU A 161 9.21 -6.10 -2.40
C LEU A 161 10.68 -6.00 -1.94
N PRO A 162 11.69 -5.72 -2.80
CA PRO A 162 13.07 -5.58 -2.35
C PRO A 162 13.29 -4.43 -1.37
N CYS A 163 12.44 -3.40 -1.38
CA CYS A 163 12.62 -2.19 -0.56
C CYS A 163 12.44 -2.45 0.94
N VAL A 164 11.88 -3.60 1.33
CA VAL A 164 11.61 -3.94 2.73
C VAL A 164 12.49 -5.07 3.27
N VAL A 165 13.37 -5.65 2.44
CA VAL A 165 14.23 -6.78 2.81
C VAL A 165 15.69 -6.34 2.93
N PRO A 166 16.41 -6.70 4.00
CA PRO A 166 17.86 -6.47 4.09
C PRO A 166 18.64 -7.18 2.96
N PRO A 167 19.75 -6.60 2.46
CA PRO A 167 20.33 -5.31 2.85
C PRO A 167 19.68 -4.10 2.16
N PHE A 168 18.78 -4.33 1.21
CA PHE A 168 18.25 -3.32 0.29
C PHE A 168 17.39 -2.25 0.96
N ASN A 169 16.73 -2.59 2.06
CA ASN A 169 15.92 -1.66 2.86
C ASN A 169 16.70 -0.47 3.44
N THR A 170 18.03 -0.52 3.47
CA THR A 170 18.89 0.59 3.93
C THR A 170 19.45 1.45 2.79
N SER A 171 19.24 1.05 1.54
CA SER A 171 19.77 1.76 0.38
C SER A 171 18.91 2.99 0.05
N PRO A 172 19.50 4.20 -0.05
CA PRO A 172 18.76 5.40 -0.43
C PRO A 172 18.17 5.31 -1.84
N HIS A 173 18.79 4.54 -2.74
CA HIS A 173 18.28 4.31 -4.09
C HIS A 173 16.97 3.50 -4.09
N TRP A 174 16.87 2.48 -3.24
CA TRP A 174 15.66 1.68 -3.10
C TRP A 174 14.52 2.48 -2.46
N ASN A 175 14.81 3.31 -1.46
CA ASN A 175 13.81 4.22 -0.90
C ASN A 175 13.23 5.14 -1.98
N SER A 176 14.08 5.71 -2.84
CA SER A 176 13.62 6.56 -3.94
C SER A 176 12.75 5.78 -4.94
N VAL A 177 13.16 4.57 -5.35
CA VAL A 177 12.39 3.70 -6.26
C VAL A 177 11.05 3.32 -5.65
N PHE A 178 11.00 2.99 -4.35
CA PHE A 178 9.77 2.71 -3.63
C PHE A 178 8.78 3.87 -3.75
N TRP A 179 9.22 5.09 -3.42
CA TRP A 179 8.35 6.26 -3.48
C TRP A 179 7.85 6.59 -4.89
N TYR A 180 8.70 6.42 -5.92
CA TYR A 180 8.25 6.55 -7.31
C TYR A 180 7.27 5.45 -7.74
N THR A 181 7.24 4.32 -7.04
CA THR A 181 6.33 3.20 -7.32
C THR A 181 4.95 3.41 -6.69
N ILE A 182 4.88 4.13 -5.57
CA ILE A 182 3.63 4.38 -4.83
C ILE A 182 2.60 5.12 -5.69
N ASP A 183 2.98 6.21 -6.35
CA ASP A 183 2.04 7.02 -7.16
C ASP A 183 1.34 6.22 -8.27
N PRO A 184 2.05 5.52 -9.19
CA PRO A 184 1.39 4.70 -10.19
C PRO A 184 0.62 3.53 -9.57
N TYR A 185 1.10 2.95 -8.47
CA TYR A 185 0.40 1.86 -7.78
C TYR A 185 -0.94 2.31 -7.22
N LEU A 186 -0.97 3.41 -6.46
CA LEU A 186 -2.19 4.00 -5.91
C LEU A 186 -3.18 4.42 -6.99
N SER A 187 -2.69 4.88 -8.13
CA SER A 187 -3.52 5.29 -9.26
C SER A 187 -4.16 4.10 -9.95
N LEU A 188 -3.43 3.00 -10.15
CA LEU A 188 -3.98 1.77 -10.74
C LEU A 188 -4.87 1.00 -9.76
N ALA A 189 -4.54 1.01 -8.46
CA ALA A 189 -5.38 0.44 -7.40
C ALA A 189 -6.75 1.11 -7.33
N ALA A 190 -6.86 2.40 -7.67
CA ALA A 190 -8.14 3.10 -7.76
C ALA A 190 -9.00 2.60 -8.94
N VAL A 191 -8.38 2.15 -10.04
CA VAL A 191 -9.06 1.66 -11.24
C VAL A 191 -9.51 0.21 -11.07
N ALA A 192 -8.64 -0.65 -10.52
CA ALA A 192 -8.94 -2.06 -10.28
C ALA A 192 -8.47 -2.50 -8.88
N PRO A 193 -9.23 -2.19 -7.81
CA PRO A 193 -8.88 -2.56 -6.44
C PRO A 193 -8.68 -4.07 -6.24
N SER A 194 -9.40 -4.89 -7.00
CA SER A 194 -9.33 -6.37 -6.94
C SER A 194 -8.08 -6.96 -7.61
N ALA A 195 -7.36 -6.18 -8.43
CA ALA A 195 -6.12 -6.62 -9.07
C ALA A 195 -4.91 -6.50 -8.14
N CYS A 196 -5.01 -5.73 -7.05
CA CYS A 196 -4.00 -5.66 -6.01
C CYS A 196 -3.93 -6.97 -5.22
N SER A 197 -2.72 -7.53 -5.10
CA SER A 197 -2.48 -8.71 -4.28
C SER A 197 -2.15 -8.32 -2.85
N LEU A 198 -1.99 -9.31 -1.96
CA LEU A 198 -1.53 -9.06 -0.59
C LEU A 198 -0.11 -8.46 -0.54
N ARG A 199 0.72 -8.69 -1.57
CA ARG A 199 2.14 -8.32 -1.56
C ARG A 199 2.35 -6.81 -1.53
N GLY A 200 1.53 -6.06 -2.28
CA GLY A 200 1.62 -4.59 -2.31
C GLY A 200 1.35 -3.96 -0.94
N PRO A 201 0.14 -4.12 -0.37
CA PRO A 201 -0.17 -3.58 0.95
C PRO A 201 0.73 -4.15 2.06
N GLN A 202 1.16 -5.41 1.96
CA GLN A 202 2.13 -5.98 2.91
C GLN A 202 3.46 -5.22 2.86
N SER A 203 4.00 -4.93 1.67
CA SER A 203 5.24 -4.16 1.52
C SER A 203 5.11 -2.75 2.11
N VAL A 204 3.94 -2.10 1.97
CA VAL A 204 3.67 -0.80 2.60
C VAL A 204 3.71 -0.91 4.13
N VAL A 205 3.11 -1.97 4.70
CA VAL A 205 3.13 -2.17 6.16
C VAL A 205 4.51 -2.59 6.66
N ASP A 206 5.25 -3.42 5.94
CA ASP A 206 6.61 -3.81 6.32
C ASP A 206 7.53 -2.58 6.33
N LEU A 207 7.38 -1.67 5.37
CA LEU A 207 8.09 -0.37 5.39
C LEU A 207 7.64 0.48 6.59
N MET A 208 6.33 0.61 6.80
CA MET A 208 5.77 1.37 7.93
C MET A 208 6.33 0.89 9.26
N THR A 209 6.32 -0.41 9.50
CA THR A 209 6.71 -1.04 10.77
C THR A 209 8.22 -1.02 10.99
N SER A 210 9.02 -1.28 9.94
CA SER A 210 10.48 -1.25 10.04
C SER A 210 11.06 0.15 10.33
N ARG A 211 10.32 1.20 9.95
CA ARG A 211 10.72 2.61 10.12
C ARG A 211 10.00 3.32 11.27
N TRP A 212 9.17 2.61 12.03
CA TRP A 212 8.24 3.22 12.99
C TRP A 212 8.94 3.99 14.11
N ASP A 213 9.94 3.39 14.74
CA ASP A 213 10.64 3.97 15.88
C ASP A 213 11.87 4.81 15.47
N GLU A 214 12.10 5.01 14.18
CA GLU A 214 13.22 5.82 13.70
C GLU A 214 13.00 7.31 14.00
N ALA A 215 14.10 8.03 14.25
CA ALA A 215 14.04 9.47 14.55
C ALA A 215 13.41 10.29 13.40
N ASN A 216 13.58 9.83 12.15
CA ASN A 216 12.96 10.41 10.97
C ASN A 216 11.70 9.62 10.58
N LYS A 217 10.60 9.86 11.30
CA LYS A 217 9.31 9.14 11.11
C LYS A 217 8.59 9.44 9.78
N LEU A 218 9.22 10.14 8.83
CA LEU A 218 8.59 10.55 7.56
C LEU A 218 8.14 9.35 6.75
N ASP A 219 8.97 8.32 6.68
CA ASP A 219 8.67 7.14 5.86
C ASP A 219 7.48 6.36 6.44
N SER A 220 7.38 6.24 7.77
CA SER A 220 6.23 5.61 8.43
C SER A 220 4.94 6.41 8.30
N ASP A 221 5.03 7.75 8.35
CA ASP A 221 3.85 8.62 8.23
C ASP A 221 3.30 8.60 6.78
N VAL A 222 4.20 8.63 5.79
CA VAL A 222 3.81 8.50 4.39
C VAL A 222 3.25 7.10 4.12
N ALA A 223 3.84 6.04 4.66
CA ALA A 223 3.31 4.68 4.53
C ALA A 223 1.92 4.52 5.17
N CYS A 224 1.65 5.17 6.31
CA CYS A 224 0.29 5.27 6.86
C CYS A 224 -0.67 5.91 5.84
N GLY A 225 -0.27 7.03 5.22
CA GLY A 225 -1.07 7.70 4.20
C GLY A 225 -1.36 6.83 2.97
N VAL A 226 -0.35 6.10 2.48
CA VAL A 226 -0.52 5.13 1.38
C VAL A 226 -1.53 4.05 1.75
N LEU A 227 -1.43 3.50 2.97
CA LEU A 227 -2.38 2.47 3.41
C LEU A 227 -3.79 3.02 3.61
N SER A 228 -3.94 4.24 4.14
CA SER A 228 -5.22 4.96 4.20
C SER A 228 -5.84 5.10 2.80
N ASP A 229 -5.05 5.48 1.80
CA ASP A 229 -5.51 5.61 0.42
C ASP A 229 -5.96 4.28 -0.19
N LEU A 230 -5.27 3.18 0.11
CA LEU A 230 -5.69 1.85 -0.34
C LEU A 230 -6.99 1.40 0.34
N LEU A 231 -7.15 1.70 1.63
CA LEU A 231 -8.36 1.41 2.38
C LEU A 231 -9.55 2.22 1.85
N SER A 232 -9.37 3.53 1.58
CA SER A 232 -10.42 4.41 1.05
C SER A 232 -10.88 4.01 -0.36
N LYS A 233 -9.97 3.42 -1.15
CA LYS A 233 -10.28 2.83 -2.47
C LYS A 233 -10.87 1.41 -2.38
N HIS A 234 -11.19 0.94 -1.18
CA HIS A 234 -11.77 -0.39 -0.93
C HIS A 234 -10.94 -1.56 -1.47
N VAL A 235 -9.60 -1.44 -1.45
CA VAL A 235 -8.69 -2.52 -1.89
C VAL A 235 -8.77 -3.70 -0.90
N PRO A 236 -9.32 -4.88 -1.27
CA PRO A 236 -9.57 -5.95 -0.29
C PRO A 236 -8.31 -6.49 0.40
N ALA A 237 -7.20 -6.51 -0.34
CA ALA A 237 -5.90 -6.89 0.17
C ALA A 237 -5.42 -5.98 1.33
N ALA A 238 -5.70 -4.67 1.25
CA ALA A 238 -5.32 -3.71 2.29
C ALA A 238 -6.06 -3.98 3.61
N TYR A 239 -7.37 -4.25 3.57
CA TYR A 239 -8.13 -4.65 4.76
C TYR A 239 -7.57 -5.94 5.37
N THR A 240 -7.27 -6.94 4.53
CA THR A 240 -6.73 -8.22 4.99
C THR A 240 -5.40 -8.05 5.73
N VAL A 241 -4.48 -7.26 5.15
CA VAL A 241 -3.18 -6.96 5.76
C VAL A 241 -3.37 -6.15 7.04
N PHE A 242 -4.21 -5.11 7.02
CA PHE A 242 -4.48 -4.28 8.20
C PHE A 242 -4.96 -5.12 9.39
N ARG A 243 -5.97 -5.98 9.17
CA ARG A 243 -6.53 -6.86 10.21
C ARG A 243 -5.47 -7.75 10.84
N LYS A 244 -4.55 -8.30 10.02
CA LYS A 244 -3.59 -9.30 10.47
C LYS A 244 -2.51 -8.75 11.40
N GLN A 245 -2.12 -7.47 11.25
CA GLN A 245 -0.91 -6.98 11.92
C GLN A 245 -0.98 -5.54 12.43
N CYS A 246 -1.78 -4.65 11.84
CA CYS A 246 -1.66 -3.21 12.12
C CYS A 246 -2.09 -2.85 13.54
N LEU A 247 -3.28 -3.24 14.01
CA LEU A 247 -3.75 -2.84 15.34
C LEU A 247 -2.91 -3.42 16.48
N GLN A 248 -2.45 -4.68 16.33
CA GLN A 248 -1.58 -5.31 17.31
C GLN A 248 -0.22 -4.62 17.38
N PHE A 249 0.35 -4.28 16.22
CA PHE A 249 1.58 -3.51 16.13
C PHE A 249 1.41 -2.14 16.79
N LEU A 250 0.41 -1.36 16.36
CA LEU A 250 0.15 -0.01 16.86
C LEU A 250 -0.12 0.01 18.38
N GLY A 251 -0.83 -0.99 18.91
CA GLY A 251 -1.13 -1.10 20.34
C GLY A 251 0.09 -1.31 21.24
N SER A 252 1.24 -1.66 20.66
CA SER A 252 2.49 -1.92 21.39
C SER A 252 3.60 -0.91 21.10
N HIS A 253 3.37 0.08 20.22
CA HIS A 253 4.38 1.03 19.78
C HIS A 253 3.98 2.47 20.07
N VAL A 254 4.92 3.39 19.86
CA VAL A 254 4.70 4.82 20.02
C VAL A 254 3.61 5.30 19.06
N PHE A 255 2.73 6.17 19.53
CA PHE A 255 1.69 6.75 18.70
C PHE A 255 2.23 7.70 17.61
N HIS A 256 1.69 7.58 16.40
CA HIS A 256 1.94 8.47 15.26
C HIS A 256 0.62 9.07 14.78
N GLY A 257 0.55 10.39 14.62
CA GLY A 257 -0.69 11.08 14.18
C GLY A 257 -1.21 10.59 12.83
N ALA A 258 -0.32 10.20 11.90
CA ALA A 258 -0.72 9.63 10.61
C ALA A 258 -1.53 8.32 10.74
N SER A 259 -1.39 7.59 11.85
CA SER A 259 -2.16 6.36 12.10
C SER A 259 -3.65 6.61 12.34
N VAL A 260 -4.04 7.83 12.75
CA VAL A 260 -5.46 8.20 12.97
C VAL A 260 -6.26 8.05 11.68
N SER A 261 -5.80 8.68 10.61
CA SER A 261 -6.45 8.58 9.29
C SER A 261 -6.56 7.14 8.81
N MET A 262 -5.52 6.34 9.05
CA MET A 262 -5.46 4.94 8.63
C MET A 262 -6.46 4.07 9.39
N VAL A 263 -6.50 4.18 10.72
CA VAL A 263 -7.44 3.44 11.57
C VAL A 263 -8.89 3.90 11.32
N SER A 264 -9.11 5.20 11.18
CA SER A 264 -10.41 5.81 10.86
C SER A 264 -10.96 5.27 9.54
N THR A 265 -10.14 5.28 8.48
CA THR A 265 -10.53 4.79 7.15
C THR A 265 -10.82 3.29 7.17
N TYR A 266 -10.04 2.49 7.89
CA TYR A 266 -10.29 1.06 8.05
C TYR A 266 -11.65 0.78 8.71
N ILE A 267 -11.95 1.46 9.83
CA ILE A 267 -13.20 1.29 10.57
C ILE A 267 -14.40 1.76 9.74
N ALA A 268 -14.30 2.92 9.10
CA ALA A 268 -15.33 3.44 8.20
C ALA A 268 -15.59 2.46 7.05
N GLY A 269 -14.55 1.98 6.38
CA GLY A 269 -14.70 1.07 5.25
C GLY A 269 -15.35 -0.27 5.61
N ILE A 270 -15.01 -0.85 6.76
CA ILE A 270 -15.67 -2.09 7.23
C ILE A 270 -17.14 -1.83 7.54
N SER A 271 -17.46 -0.70 8.17
CA SER A 271 -18.84 -0.28 8.44
C SER A 271 -19.63 -0.09 7.13
N ASP A 272 -19.00 0.47 6.11
CA ASP A 272 -19.64 0.81 4.83
C ASP A 272 -19.73 -0.39 3.85
N GLY A 273 -19.32 -1.59 4.29
CA GLY A 273 -19.45 -2.82 3.49
C GLY A 273 -18.32 -3.04 2.48
N ALA A 274 -17.12 -2.50 2.74
CA ALA A 274 -15.93 -2.73 1.90
C ALA A 274 -15.48 -4.19 1.82
N VAL A 275 -15.96 -5.03 2.74
CA VAL A 275 -15.63 -6.46 2.85
C VAL A 275 -16.92 -7.27 2.83
N ASP A 276 -16.86 -8.49 2.29
CA ASP A 276 -18.01 -9.40 2.27
C ASP A 276 -18.43 -9.84 3.69
N ASP A 277 -19.68 -10.30 3.83
CA ASP A 277 -20.27 -10.66 5.12
C ASP A 277 -19.48 -11.74 5.90
N ALA A 278 -18.81 -12.67 5.19
CA ALA A 278 -18.03 -13.72 5.86
C ALA A 278 -16.73 -13.14 6.41
N THR A 279 -16.06 -12.28 5.64
CA THR A 279 -14.84 -11.61 6.04
C THR A 279 -15.09 -10.52 7.08
N LEU A 280 -16.23 -9.82 7.01
CA LEU A 280 -16.65 -8.78 7.97
C LEU A 280 -16.58 -9.27 9.42
N ARG A 281 -17.06 -10.48 9.69
CA ARG A 281 -16.99 -11.09 11.03
C ARG A 281 -15.57 -11.19 11.56
N LEU A 282 -14.64 -11.60 10.71
CA LEU A 282 -13.24 -11.73 11.10
C LEU A 282 -12.62 -10.36 11.46
N HIS A 283 -13.05 -9.29 10.78
CA HIS A 283 -12.63 -7.93 11.11
C HIS A 283 -13.25 -7.44 12.42
N ILE A 284 -14.53 -7.72 12.64
CA ILE A 284 -15.24 -7.40 13.89
C ILE A 284 -14.61 -8.14 15.06
N ASP A 285 -14.38 -9.46 14.95
CA ASP A 285 -13.76 -10.27 16.01
C ASP A 285 -12.37 -9.74 16.36
N ASN A 286 -11.58 -9.34 15.35
CA ASN A 286 -10.28 -8.73 15.55
C ASN A 286 -10.37 -7.35 16.25
N LEU A 287 -11.35 -6.51 15.88
CA LEU A 287 -11.59 -5.20 16.49
C LEU A 287 -12.14 -5.33 17.92
N CYS A 288 -12.99 -6.32 18.17
CA CYS A 288 -13.59 -6.53 19.48
C CYS A 288 -12.64 -7.24 20.45
N ASN A 289 -11.47 -7.72 20.01
CA ASN A 289 -10.38 -8.13 20.90
C ASN A 289 -10.00 -6.96 21.85
N PRO A 290 -9.88 -7.17 23.18
CA PRO A 290 -9.69 -6.07 24.13
C PRO A 290 -8.45 -5.19 23.85
N HIS A 291 -7.34 -5.80 23.42
CA HIS A 291 -6.12 -5.06 23.13
C HIS A 291 -6.26 -4.20 21.87
N ASN A 292 -6.75 -4.79 20.78
CA ASN A 292 -6.96 -4.09 19.51
C ASN A 292 -8.04 -3.01 19.63
N ARG A 293 -9.08 -3.26 20.41
CA ARG A 293 -10.15 -2.30 20.70
C ARG A 293 -9.60 -1.07 21.38
N PHE A 294 -8.80 -1.26 22.43
CA PHE A 294 -8.15 -0.15 23.11
C PHE A 294 -7.19 0.58 22.18
N ALA A 295 -6.36 -0.14 21.39
CA ALA A 295 -5.45 0.49 20.43
C ALA A 295 -6.21 1.38 19.44
N ALA A 296 -7.24 0.84 18.77
CA ALA A 296 -8.07 1.60 17.84
C ALA A 296 -8.76 2.79 18.53
N CYS A 297 -9.36 2.57 19.70
CA CYS A 297 -10.07 3.63 20.41
C CYS A 297 -9.13 4.74 20.88
N SER A 298 -7.94 4.41 21.39
CA SER A 298 -6.95 5.39 21.83
C SER A 298 -6.41 6.22 20.65
N ILE A 299 -6.21 5.58 19.49
CA ILE A 299 -5.78 6.25 18.26
C ILE A 299 -6.87 7.19 17.74
N LEU A 300 -8.13 6.75 17.67
CA LEU A 300 -9.25 7.57 17.20
C LEU A 300 -9.63 8.70 18.18
N ALA A 301 -9.32 8.52 19.47
CA ALA A 301 -9.54 9.54 20.50
C ALA A 301 -8.50 10.66 20.44
N THR A 302 -7.38 10.44 19.75
CA THR A 302 -6.37 11.46 19.44
C THR A 302 -6.55 11.95 18.01
N HIS A 303 -6.28 13.22 17.75
CA HIS A 303 -6.43 13.79 16.40
C HIS A 303 -5.38 14.88 16.20
N ASP A 304 -4.85 15.02 14.98
CA ASP A 304 -3.72 15.91 14.70
C ASP A 304 -3.89 17.30 15.35
N ILE A 305 -2.82 17.77 15.98
CA ILE A 305 -2.72 18.98 16.81
C ILE A 305 -3.23 20.22 16.07
N SER A 306 -3.19 20.19 14.73
CA SER A 306 -3.63 21.25 13.83
C SER A 306 -5.15 21.39 13.69
N SER A 307 -5.93 20.38 14.11
CA SER A 307 -7.38 20.32 13.91
C SER A 307 -8.09 19.59 15.05
N ILE A 308 -8.70 20.36 15.96
CA ILE A 308 -9.65 19.84 16.96
C ILE A 308 -10.97 19.56 16.24
N ASP A 309 -11.00 18.50 15.43
CA ASP A 309 -12.24 18.04 14.79
C ASP A 309 -12.98 17.07 15.71
N ARG A 310 -13.70 17.63 16.69
CA ARG A 310 -14.59 16.83 17.57
C ARG A 310 -15.66 16.09 16.77
N THR A 311 -16.04 16.57 15.59
CA THR A 311 -17.00 15.88 14.73
C THR A 311 -16.40 14.59 14.18
N ALA A 312 -15.13 14.61 13.76
CA ALA A 312 -14.39 13.42 13.35
C ALA A 312 -14.28 12.40 14.49
N ILE A 313 -13.85 12.83 15.69
CA ILE A 313 -13.78 11.95 16.87
C ILE A 313 -15.15 11.32 17.17
N HIS A 314 -16.21 12.14 17.19
CA HIS A 314 -17.56 11.63 17.43
C HIS A 314 -17.96 10.57 16.39
N LYS A 315 -17.75 10.84 15.11
CA LYS A 315 -18.06 9.92 14.01
C LYS A 315 -17.29 8.61 14.16
N ASP A 316 -15.98 8.68 14.39
CA ASP A 316 -15.10 7.51 14.42
C ASP A 316 -15.38 6.63 15.63
N ILE A 317 -15.52 7.23 16.81
CA ILE A 317 -15.88 6.50 18.03
C ILE A 317 -17.26 5.87 17.91
N THR A 318 -18.26 6.60 17.41
CA THR A 318 -19.61 6.06 17.18
C THR A 318 -19.57 4.89 16.19
N THR A 319 -18.76 4.99 15.13
CA THR A 319 -18.62 3.93 14.12
C THR A 319 -17.95 2.69 14.71
N LEU A 320 -16.91 2.85 15.52
CA LEU A 320 -16.28 1.74 16.25
C LEU A 320 -17.28 1.05 17.20
N VAL A 321 -18.08 1.82 17.94
CA VAL A 321 -19.13 1.26 18.82
C VAL A 321 -20.18 0.51 18.02
N ARG A 322 -20.59 0.99 16.83
CA ARG A 322 -21.54 0.28 15.97
C ARG A 322 -21.02 -1.09 15.53
N LEU A 323 -19.71 -1.21 15.28
CA LEU A 323 -19.08 -2.49 14.93
C LEU A 323 -18.96 -3.44 16.14
N CYS A 324 -18.75 -2.92 17.34
CA CYS A 324 -18.73 -3.69 18.60
C CYS A 324 -19.81 -3.19 19.59
N PRO A 325 -21.12 -3.42 19.31
CA PRO A 325 -22.22 -2.72 19.99
C PRO A 325 -22.56 -3.23 21.39
N THR A 326 -22.01 -4.37 21.80
CA THR A 326 -22.33 -4.97 23.10
C THR A 326 -21.42 -4.37 24.16
N ARG A 327 -22.00 -3.71 25.17
CA ARG A 327 -21.25 -3.32 26.37
C ARG A 327 -20.78 -4.58 27.10
N ASP A 328 -19.47 -4.73 27.21
CA ASP A 328 -18.80 -5.86 27.83
C ASP A 328 -17.62 -5.35 28.70
N ALA A 329 -16.97 -6.26 29.42
CA ALA A 329 -15.83 -5.92 30.26
C ALA A 329 -14.66 -5.28 29.48
N ALA A 330 -14.56 -5.53 28.17
CA ALA A 330 -13.51 -4.95 27.33
C ALA A 330 -13.79 -3.47 27.01
N TRP A 331 -15.06 -3.04 26.91
CA TRP A 331 -15.40 -1.62 26.82
C TRP A 331 -15.15 -0.88 28.15
N ASP A 332 -15.54 -1.48 29.27
CA ASP A 332 -15.30 -0.86 30.59
C ASP A 332 -13.78 -0.73 30.85
N GLU A 333 -12.99 -1.75 30.50
CA GLU A 333 -11.54 -1.72 30.55
C GLU A 333 -10.93 -0.67 29.60
N CYS A 334 -11.47 -0.54 28.38
CA CYS A 334 -11.04 0.48 27.44
C CYS A 334 -11.26 1.89 27.99
N CYS A 335 -12.46 2.19 28.51
CA CYS A 335 -12.76 3.49 29.13
C CYS A 335 -11.85 3.76 30.33
N ARG A 336 -11.62 2.76 31.20
CA ARG A 336 -10.71 2.88 32.33
C ARG A 336 -9.29 3.25 31.89
N ARG A 337 -8.74 2.56 30.89
CA ARG A 337 -7.40 2.86 30.37
C ARG A 337 -7.32 4.22 29.68
N LEU A 338 -8.38 4.68 29.02
CA LEU A 338 -8.44 6.05 28.47
C LEU A 338 -8.44 7.11 29.58
N HIS A 339 -9.17 6.87 30.68
CA HIS A 339 -9.09 7.72 31.87
C HIS A 339 -7.67 7.75 32.45
N ASP A 340 -6.98 6.61 32.52
CA ASP A 340 -5.60 6.53 33.00
C ASP A 340 -4.66 7.39 32.12
N LEU A 341 -4.85 7.41 30.79
CA LEU A 341 -4.08 8.28 29.88
C LEU A 341 -4.32 9.77 30.16
N VAL A 342 -5.54 10.17 30.49
CA VAL A 342 -5.88 11.57 30.80
C VAL A 342 -5.27 12.01 32.14
N GLN A 343 -5.34 11.14 33.15
CA GLN A 343 -4.93 11.45 34.53
C GLN A 343 -3.42 11.38 34.75
N SER A 344 -2.73 10.48 34.06
CA SER A 344 -1.26 10.45 34.05
C SER A 344 -0.71 11.43 33.02
N ASP A 345 0.60 11.69 33.01
CA ASP A 345 1.26 12.36 31.87
C ASP A 345 1.31 11.46 30.61
N GLY A 346 0.48 10.41 30.55
CA GLY A 346 0.48 9.36 29.53
C GLY A 346 1.75 8.52 29.50
N GLY A 347 2.73 8.80 30.37
CA GLY A 347 4.06 8.23 30.30
C GLY A 347 4.67 8.42 28.91
N ASP A 348 5.08 7.30 28.31
CA ASP A 348 5.62 7.28 26.96
C ASP A 348 4.59 7.64 25.87
N PHE A 349 3.28 7.57 26.15
CA PHE A 349 2.22 7.75 25.17
C PHE A 349 2.24 9.13 24.54
N PHE A 350 2.36 10.22 25.31
CA PHE A 350 2.41 11.59 24.79
C PHE A 350 3.85 12.07 24.57
N MET A 351 4.79 11.73 25.46
CA MET A 351 6.17 12.25 25.39
C MET A 351 6.94 11.79 24.14
N LYS A 352 6.60 10.59 23.62
CA LYS A 352 7.22 10.05 22.41
C LYS A 352 6.51 10.50 21.12
N GLN A 353 5.38 11.21 21.23
CA GLN A 353 4.73 11.84 20.07
C GLN A 353 5.54 13.04 19.60
N ARG A 354 5.39 13.36 18.32
CA ARG A 354 6.11 14.45 17.65
C ARG A 354 5.16 15.26 16.79
N ALA A 355 5.22 16.58 16.91
CA ALA A 355 4.48 17.50 16.05
C ALA A 355 5.16 17.59 14.68
N VAL A 356 4.41 17.36 13.59
CA VAL A 356 4.97 17.27 12.23
C VAL A 356 5.35 18.66 11.67
N PHE A 357 4.58 19.69 11.99
CA PHE A 357 4.66 21.01 11.33
C PHE A 357 5.87 21.87 11.72
N ASP A 358 6.61 21.54 12.78
CA ASP A 358 7.65 22.39 13.37
C ASP A 358 8.94 21.59 13.64
N GLY A 359 9.44 20.90 12.61
CA GLY A 359 10.72 20.18 12.68
C GLY A 359 10.72 18.90 13.51
N ARG A 360 9.57 18.20 13.63
CA ARG A 360 9.43 16.94 14.40
C ARG A 360 9.93 17.07 15.83
N ARG A 361 9.41 18.05 16.56
CA ARG A 361 9.69 18.25 18.00
C ARG A 361 8.73 17.43 18.88
N PRO A 362 9.09 17.10 20.13
CA PRO A 362 8.14 16.61 21.13
C PRO A 362 6.91 17.52 21.23
N LEU A 363 5.77 16.92 21.59
CA LEU A 363 4.59 17.70 21.96
C LEU A 363 4.93 18.65 23.12
N ARG A 364 4.44 19.88 23.03
CA ARG A 364 4.44 20.83 24.13
C ARG A 364 3.30 20.54 25.10
N ALA A 365 3.37 21.08 26.31
CA ALA A 365 2.39 20.82 27.36
C ALA A 365 0.95 21.24 26.96
N ASP A 366 0.81 22.32 26.21
CA ASP A 366 -0.47 22.78 25.66
C ASP A 366 -1.03 21.81 24.62
N GLU A 367 -0.19 21.27 23.73
CA GLU A 367 -0.59 20.26 22.74
C GLU A 367 -0.99 18.93 23.41
N ILE A 368 -0.25 18.51 24.43
CA ILE A 368 -0.61 17.34 25.26
C ILE A 368 -1.97 17.57 25.93
N GLN A 369 -2.23 18.78 26.43
CA GLN A 369 -3.52 19.10 27.03
C GLN A 369 -4.65 19.00 26.00
N VAL A 370 -4.44 19.45 24.75
CA VAL A 370 -5.43 19.30 23.67
C VAL A 370 -5.75 17.82 23.43
N GLU A 371 -4.75 16.94 23.34
CA GLU A 371 -4.98 15.50 23.18
C GLU A 371 -5.73 14.90 24.38
N LYS A 372 -5.41 15.32 25.60
CA LYS A 372 -6.16 14.90 26.80
C LYS A 372 -7.61 15.35 26.75
N GLU A 373 -7.90 16.55 26.26
CA GLU A 373 -9.29 17.02 26.07
C GLU A 373 -10.02 16.23 24.96
N ASN A 374 -9.33 15.85 23.89
CA ASN A 374 -9.87 14.97 22.85
C ASN A 374 -10.23 13.58 23.40
N ILE A 375 -9.35 13.00 24.22
CA ILE A 375 -9.62 11.71 24.88
C ILE A 375 -10.80 11.82 25.85
N LYS A 376 -10.88 12.89 26.65
CA LYS A 376 -12.05 13.14 27.51
C LYS A 376 -13.35 13.21 26.71
N TYR A 377 -13.32 13.89 25.55
CA TYR A 377 -14.48 13.97 24.67
C TYR A 377 -14.84 12.60 24.09
N ALA A 378 -13.86 11.80 23.64
CA ALA A 378 -14.09 10.44 23.15
C ALA A 378 -14.73 9.55 24.23
N ILE A 379 -14.29 9.64 25.49
CA ILE A 379 -14.92 8.93 26.62
C ILE A 379 -16.39 9.33 26.77
N GLN A 380 -16.71 10.62 26.71
CA GLN A 380 -18.11 11.08 26.78
C GLN A 380 -18.97 10.52 25.65
N VAL A 381 -18.43 10.43 24.43
CA VAL A 381 -19.13 9.82 23.29
C VAL A 381 -19.36 8.33 23.54
N LEU A 382 -18.33 7.59 23.97
CA LEU A 382 -18.44 6.16 24.31
C LEU A 382 -19.54 5.91 25.35
N GLU A 383 -19.50 6.64 26.46
CA GLU A 383 -20.50 6.53 27.53
C GLU A 383 -21.90 6.89 27.03
N GLY A 384 -22.03 7.93 26.19
CA GLY A 384 -23.28 8.32 25.57
C GLY A 384 -23.90 7.21 24.71
N CYS A 385 -23.07 6.51 23.92
CA CYS A 385 -23.51 5.39 23.08
C CYS A 385 -24.11 4.23 23.90
N PHE A 386 -23.57 3.93 25.08
CA PHE A 386 -24.04 2.81 25.91
C PHE A 386 -25.13 3.18 26.91
N ASN A 387 -25.14 4.43 27.39
CA ASN A 387 -26.11 4.89 28.38
C ASN A 387 -27.42 5.38 27.76
N GLY A 388 -27.61 5.22 26.44
CA GLY A 388 -28.82 5.65 25.73
C GLY A 388 -29.01 7.17 25.68
N ARG A 389 -27.96 7.93 25.98
CA ARG A 389 -27.98 9.39 25.99
C ARG A 389 -27.41 9.86 24.66
N ALA A 390 -28.29 10.11 23.69
CA ALA A 390 -27.87 10.83 22.48
C ALA A 390 -27.24 12.16 22.91
N PRO A 391 -26.01 12.49 22.47
CA PRO A 391 -25.49 13.82 22.68
C PRO A 391 -26.36 14.79 21.88
N THR A 392 -27.10 15.64 22.59
CA THR A 392 -27.77 16.81 22.04
C THR A 392 -26.70 17.74 21.48
N MET A 393 -26.39 17.58 20.20
CA MET A 393 -26.00 18.73 19.38
C MET A 393 -27.23 19.18 18.62
N ASP A 394 -27.69 20.39 18.94
CA ASP A 394 -28.75 21.06 18.21
C ASP A 394 -28.38 21.13 16.72
N PRO A 395 -29.19 20.59 15.80
CA PRO A 395 -28.95 20.75 14.39
C PRO A 395 -29.31 22.18 13.99
N VAL A 396 -28.29 22.94 13.57
CA VAL A 396 -28.52 24.11 12.73
C VAL A 396 -29.19 23.61 11.43
N PRO A 397 -30.36 24.12 11.04
CA PRO A 397 -31.09 23.59 9.89
C PRO A 397 -30.34 23.97 8.61
N SER A 398 -29.96 22.96 7.83
CA SER A 398 -29.57 23.14 6.43
C SER A 398 -30.55 22.34 5.57
N ASP A 399 -31.30 23.06 4.75
CA ASP A 399 -32.26 22.54 3.79
C ASP A 399 -31.63 21.47 2.89
N SER A 400 -32.09 20.23 3.03
CA SER A 400 -32.05 19.25 1.93
C SER A 400 -33.09 18.15 2.16
N SER A 401 -33.86 17.88 1.12
CA SER A 401 -35.00 16.96 1.08
C SER A 401 -34.61 15.49 1.32
N PRO A 402 -35.55 14.65 1.81
CA PRO A 402 -35.26 13.27 2.18
C PRO A 402 -35.16 12.36 0.94
N VAL A 403 -34.03 11.65 0.82
CA VAL A 403 -33.87 10.50 -0.07
C VAL A 403 -34.20 9.24 0.73
N PRO A 404 -34.99 8.28 0.21
CA PRO A 404 -35.45 7.13 0.99
C PRO A 404 -34.31 6.16 1.32
N HIS A 405 -34.20 5.83 2.61
CA HIS A 405 -33.24 4.87 3.15
C HIS A 405 -33.47 3.47 2.59
N THR A 406 -32.48 2.96 1.85
CA THR A 406 -32.26 1.52 1.73
C THR A 406 -31.70 1.03 3.06
N ALA A 407 -32.31 -0.01 3.64
CA ALA A 407 -31.88 -0.61 4.90
C ALA A 407 -30.38 -0.97 4.84
N SER A 408 -29.59 -0.47 5.79
CA SER A 408 -28.14 -0.66 5.77
C SER A 408 -27.79 -2.14 6.00
N HIS A 409 -26.69 -2.61 5.40
CA HIS A 409 -26.16 -3.98 5.62
C HIS A 409 -25.95 -4.28 7.12
N ILE A 410 -25.64 -3.25 7.92
CA ILE A 410 -25.47 -3.32 9.37
C ILE A 410 -26.80 -3.63 10.07
N ASP A 411 -27.92 -3.04 9.66
CA ASP A 411 -29.24 -3.30 10.28
C ASP A 411 -29.67 -4.76 10.09
N ARG A 412 -29.31 -5.35 8.94
CA ARG A 412 -29.53 -6.78 8.67
C ARG A 412 -28.68 -7.68 9.58
N PHE A 413 -27.45 -7.28 9.89
CA PHE A 413 -26.55 -8.03 10.76
C PHE A 413 -26.88 -7.86 12.26
N VAL A 414 -27.22 -6.66 12.70
CA VAL A 414 -27.69 -6.37 14.08
C VAL A 414 -28.99 -7.12 14.37
N GLY A 415 -29.90 -7.22 13.39
CA GLY A 415 -31.09 -8.06 13.48
C GLY A 415 -30.78 -9.55 13.63
N TRP A 416 -29.65 -10.01 13.09
CA TRP A 416 -29.23 -11.41 13.18
C TRP A 416 -28.56 -11.76 14.51
N CYS A 417 -27.77 -10.85 15.10
CA CYS A 417 -27.18 -11.03 16.43
C CYS A 417 -28.23 -11.01 17.56
N ARG A 418 -29.30 -10.22 17.43
CA ARG A 418 -30.41 -10.21 18.41
C ARG A 418 -31.18 -11.54 18.47
N ARG A 419 -31.22 -12.33 17.39
CA ARG A 419 -31.96 -13.61 17.35
C ARG A 419 -31.28 -14.77 18.09
N ARG A 420 -30.07 -14.60 18.65
CA ARG A 420 -29.39 -15.67 19.41
C ARG A 420 -29.49 -15.56 20.94
N LYS A 421 -30.21 -14.58 21.49
CA LYS A 421 -30.47 -14.54 22.94
C LYS A 421 -31.96 -14.61 23.21
N LEU A 422 -32.38 -15.83 23.57
CA LEU A 422 -33.62 -16.30 24.19
C LEU A 422 -34.16 -17.49 23.39
N ASP A 423 -33.62 -18.67 23.67
CA ASP A 423 -34.39 -19.92 23.71
C ASP A 423 -33.55 -20.97 24.43
N GLY A 424 -33.97 -21.36 25.64
CA GLY A 424 -33.60 -22.64 26.25
C GLY A 424 -32.82 -22.64 27.56
N GLU A 425 -33.24 -21.89 28.57
CA GLU A 425 -33.28 -22.47 29.92
C GLU A 425 -34.49 -23.41 29.97
N LEU A 426 -34.29 -24.68 30.25
CA LEU A 426 -35.34 -25.58 30.75
C LEU A 426 -34.70 -26.63 31.66
N GLU A 427 -34.85 -26.35 32.95
CA GLU A 427 -35.20 -27.25 34.05
C GLU A 427 -34.30 -28.46 34.34
N GLU A 428 -33.49 -28.31 35.39
CA GLU A 428 -33.20 -29.39 36.34
C GLU A 428 -34.52 -29.98 36.88
N LYS A 429 -34.67 -31.30 36.76
CA LYS A 429 -35.52 -32.09 37.67
C LYS A 429 -34.70 -33.22 38.28
N GLN A 430 -34.71 -33.23 39.60
CA GLN A 430 -34.21 -34.25 40.51
C GLN A 430 -35.14 -35.48 40.59
N GLU A 431 -34.52 -36.61 40.95
CA GLU A 431 -35.05 -37.89 41.48
C GLU A 431 -35.81 -38.80 40.49
N VAL A 432 -35.50 -40.10 40.35
CA VAL A 432 -35.00 -41.15 41.30
C VAL A 432 -33.89 -41.99 40.68
#